data_AF-A0A7X7JW24-F1
#
_entry.id   AF-A0A7X7JW24-F1
#
_cell.length_a   1.000
_cell.length_b   1.000
_cell.length_c   1.000
_cell.angle_alpha   90.00
_cell.angle_beta   90.00
_cell.angle_gamma   90.00
#
_symmetry.space_group_name_H-M   'P 1'
#
loop_
_entity.id
_entity.type
_entity.pdbx_description
1 polymer ?
#
loop_
_entity_poly.entity_id
_entity_poly.type
_entity_poly.pdbx_seq_one_letter_code
_entity_poly.pdbx_strand_id
1 'polypeptide(L)'
;MIDSDFMQPLTDLAAGQWGMFTSQQARIAGVSRMTLSRLAARGRLFRQRFGVYSIPGAPTHQLDDARAEWLALNPAMTVSDRMGDPDPIVVSHETAALAWGIGDLTSSHIWFTSERRVESRQSHVRTRRASLPGRTFQWLEGLPVTSVRRTIEDLISSGRWEDDHLQNLTRDAMERRLLTSEDVGRSVPIKTLIPELAPPAGHQSVLARLKKAARSRGVPPDRLSGTFLRMIFAGALTMASEGASSVWVMKGGTSLYGRLENPRSSRDLDLFRSDAQSAMEAASDLRTLMDGARVGAYTFQVGEPHFRAAEAQGTASVTVAAYAGAAKAGGFNIDVSADVWLVAEPQLTLIDRGDDVPLEGYPSRIPVHLYPVENQVADKICAMYETHETGLSTRYRDLYDLAMLADQTPMNESLLALALAQQAHLRPRLGALPRSLTDPSPDWRAEFNRKMAGTDGTEPPFTDYDTALRKAAARYDHALQVAHAIEDPFEAKRPLGG
;
A
#
# COMPACT_ATOMS: atom_id res chain seq x y z
N MET A 1 8.90 -62.49 -16.07
CA MET A 1 7.54 -62.70 -16.59
C MET A 1 6.47 -62.51 -15.52
N ILE A 2 6.49 -63.17 -14.36
CA ILE A 2 5.39 -63.07 -13.37
C ILE A 2 5.11 -61.64 -12.86
N ASP A 3 6.14 -60.80 -12.69
CA ASP A 3 5.94 -59.42 -12.21
C ASP A 3 5.39 -58.47 -13.31
N SER A 4 5.57 -58.75 -14.62
CA SER A 4 5.08 -57.84 -15.68
C SER A 4 3.56 -57.88 -15.80
N ASP A 5 2.95 -59.05 -15.63
CA ASP A 5 1.50 -59.25 -15.81
C ASP A 5 0.68 -58.51 -14.74
N PHE A 6 1.24 -58.34 -13.53
CA PHE A 6 0.61 -57.56 -12.47
C PHE A 6 0.94 -56.07 -12.54
N MET A 7 2.00 -55.67 -13.25
CA MET A 7 2.37 -54.25 -13.37
C MET A 7 1.53 -53.50 -14.39
N GLN A 8 1.04 -54.15 -15.45
CA GLN A 8 0.23 -53.48 -16.48
C GLN A 8 -1.05 -52.85 -15.90
N PRO A 9 -1.93 -53.58 -15.17
CA PRO A 9 -3.14 -52.98 -14.61
C PRO A 9 -2.87 -51.87 -13.59
N LEU A 10 -1.75 -51.97 -12.85
CA LEU A 10 -1.33 -50.93 -11.90
C LEU A 10 -0.82 -49.68 -12.63
N THR A 11 -0.14 -49.85 -13.75
CA THR A 11 0.34 -48.76 -14.60
C THR A 11 -0.82 -48.02 -15.22
N ASP A 12 -1.83 -48.74 -15.70
CA ASP A 12 -3.06 -48.15 -16.24
C ASP A 12 -3.82 -47.35 -15.17
N LEU A 13 -3.95 -47.89 -13.94
CA LEU A 13 -4.54 -47.16 -12.81
C LEU A 13 -3.75 -45.91 -12.42
N ALA A 14 -2.43 -46.01 -12.42
CA ALA A 14 -1.51 -44.93 -12.04
C ALA A 14 -1.50 -43.79 -13.08
N ALA A 15 -1.61 -44.11 -14.36
CA ALA A 15 -1.55 -43.14 -15.46
C ALA A 15 -2.62 -42.04 -15.33
N GLY A 16 -3.82 -42.37 -14.84
CA GLY A 16 -4.90 -41.41 -14.61
C GLY A 16 -4.89 -40.73 -13.24
N GLN A 17 -3.90 -40.99 -12.39
CA GLN A 17 -3.92 -40.63 -10.96
C GLN A 17 -2.54 -40.22 -10.42
N TRP A 18 -1.80 -39.39 -11.17
CA TRP A 18 -0.49 -38.86 -10.76
C TRP A 18 0.56 -39.94 -10.47
N GLY A 19 0.48 -41.09 -11.13
CA GLY A 19 1.38 -42.21 -10.84
C GLY A 19 1.00 -43.00 -9.59
N MET A 20 -0.15 -42.72 -8.96
CA MET A 20 -0.59 -43.32 -7.70
C MET A 20 -1.83 -44.19 -7.87
N PHE A 21 -2.02 -45.14 -6.96
CA PHE A 21 -3.26 -45.91 -6.85
C PHE A 21 -3.45 -46.43 -5.43
N THR A 22 -4.69 -46.74 -5.07
CA THR A 22 -4.97 -47.32 -3.75
C THR A 22 -4.87 -48.85 -3.79
N SER A 23 -4.60 -49.45 -2.63
CA SER A 23 -4.66 -50.91 -2.45
C SER A 23 -6.05 -51.50 -2.76
N GLN A 24 -7.12 -50.71 -2.66
CA GLN A 24 -8.48 -51.15 -2.94
C GLN A 24 -8.76 -51.11 -4.45
N GLN A 25 -8.30 -50.08 -5.18
CA GLN A 25 -8.36 -50.03 -6.65
C GLN A 25 -7.57 -51.18 -7.27
N ALA A 26 -6.34 -51.42 -6.79
CA ALA A 26 -5.51 -52.55 -7.23
C ALA A 26 -6.24 -53.90 -7.04
N ARG A 27 -6.93 -54.08 -5.90
CA ARG A 27 -7.73 -55.29 -5.64
C ARG A 27 -8.89 -55.44 -6.62
N ILE A 28 -9.58 -54.34 -6.97
CA ILE A 28 -10.66 -54.33 -7.97
C ILE A 28 -10.09 -54.70 -9.35
N ALA A 29 -8.87 -54.25 -9.67
CA ALA A 29 -8.14 -54.61 -10.89
C ALA A 29 -7.47 -56.01 -10.83
N GLY A 30 -7.81 -56.85 -9.84
CA GLY A 30 -7.32 -58.23 -9.76
C GLY A 30 -5.95 -58.41 -9.09
N VAL A 31 -5.33 -57.36 -8.56
CA VAL A 31 -4.01 -57.43 -7.90
C VAL A 31 -4.15 -57.49 -6.38
N SER A 32 -3.69 -58.60 -5.79
CA SER A 32 -3.81 -58.83 -4.34
C SER A 32 -2.90 -57.94 -3.49
N ARG A 33 -3.27 -57.70 -2.22
CA ARG A 33 -2.42 -56.98 -1.25
C ARG A 33 -1.05 -57.64 -1.04
N MET A 34 -0.99 -58.97 -1.07
CA MET A 34 0.27 -59.72 -0.97
C MET A 34 1.18 -59.42 -2.16
N THR A 35 0.61 -59.35 -3.37
CA THR A 35 1.34 -58.98 -4.58
C THR A 35 1.88 -57.55 -4.49
N LEU A 36 1.06 -56.59 -4.04
CA LEU A 36 1.52 -55.21 -3.81
C LEU A 36 2.68 -55.13 -2.83
N SER A 37 2.59 -55.82 -1.69
CA SER A 37 3.68 -55.86 -0.69
C SER A 37 4.95 -56.46 -1.27
N ARG A 38 4.85 -57.49 -2.11
CA ARG A 38 6.00 -58.13 -2.77
C ARG A 38 6.63 -57.20 -3.80
N LEU A 39 5.82 -56.51 -4.61
CA LEU A 39 6.30 -55.55 -5.61
C LEU A 39 6.99 -54.35 -4.93
N ALA A 40 6.42 -53.83 -3.84
CA ALA A 40 7.03 -52.77 -3.05
C ALA A 40 8.37 -53.21 -2.41
N ALA A 41 8.43 -54.41 -1.83
CA ALA A 41 9.68 -54.96 -1.28
C ALA A 41 10.79 -55.14 -2.33
N ARG A 42 10.41 -55.30 -3.61
CA ARG A 42 11.35 -55.38 -4.75
C ARG A 42 11.65 -54.02 -5.38
N GLY A 43 11.20 -52.92 -4.79
CA GLY A 43 11.41 -51.56 -5.31
C GLY A 43 10.65 -51.27 -6.61
N ARG A 44 9.67 -52.12 -6.99
CA ARG A 44 8.83 -51.90 -8.18
C ARG A 44 7.68 -50.92 -7.92
N LEU A 45 7.37 -50.67 -6.66
CA LEU A 45 6.36 -49.72 -6.19
C LEU A 45 6.91 -48.99 -4.97
N PHE A 46 6.55 -47.73 -4.78
CA PHE A 46 6.79 -47.00 -3.54
C PHE A 46 5.49 -46.87 -2.74
N ARG A 47 5.62 -46.89 -1.41
CA ARG A 47 4.48 -46.70 -0.52
C ARG A 47 4.44 -45.23 -0.09
N GLN A 48 3.60 -44.43 -0.73
CA GLN A 48 3.43 -43.02 -0.38
C GLN A 48 2.85 -42.85 1.03
N ARG A 49 1.88 -43.70 1.38
CA ARG A 49 1.27 -43.77 2.72
C ARG A 49 0.59 -45.10 2.94
N PHE A 50 -0.06 -45.28 4.10
CA PHE A 50 -0.81 -46.50 4.37
C PHE A 50 -1.96 -46.71 3.35
N GLY A 51 -1.81 -47.70 2.48
CA GLY A 51 -2.86 -48.12 1.54
C GLY A 51 -2.86 -47.40 0.20
N VAL A 52 -1.88 -46.52 -0.07
CA VAL A 52 -1.65 -45.85 -1.35
C VAL A 52 -0.23 -46.11 -1.80
N TYR A 53 -0.07 -46.50 -3.07
CA TYR A 53 1.20 -46.84 -3.70
C TYR A 53 1.42 -45.97 -4.92
N SER A 54 2.68 -45.77 -5.30
CA SER A 54 3.09 -45.06 -6.50
C SER A 54 4.07 -45.89 -7.33
N ILE A 55 4.13 -45.62 -8.63
CA ILE A 55 5.07 -46.26 -9.55
C ILE A 55 6.39 -45.46 -9.58
N PRO A 56 7.56 -46.12 -9.53
CA PRO A 56 8.86 -45.45 -9.64
C PRO A 56 9.00 -44.63 -10.93
N GLY A 57 9.65 -43.47 -10.84
CA GLY A 57 9.94 -42.61 -11.99
C GLY A 57 8.89 -41.53 -12.28
N ALA A 58 7.78 -41.49 -11.54
CA ALA A 58 6.89 -40.34 -11.56
C ALA A 58 7.59 -39.11 -10.94
N PRO A 59 7.52 -37.92 -11.56
CA PRO A 59 8.02 -36.68 -10.96
C PRO A 59 7.33 -36.42 -9.61
N THR A 60 8.10 -36.10 -8.58
CA THR A 60 7.56 -35.70 -7.27
C THR A 60 6.99 -34.29 -7.34
N HIS A 61 5.76 -34.11 -6.84
CA HIS A 61 5.06 -32.84 -6.80
C HIS A 61 4.78 -32.41 -5.35
N GLN A 62 4.73 -31.10 -5.09
CA GLN A 62 4.49 -30.56 -3.74
C GLN A 62 3.13 -30.98 -3.13
N LEU A 63 2.19 -31.40 -3.98
CA LEU A 63 0.85 -31.85 -3.59
C LEU A 63 0.72 -33.37 -3.44
N ASP A 64 1.79 -34.14 -3.58
CA ASP A 64 1.71 -35.61 -3.61
C ASP A 64 1.14 -36.20 -2.33
N ASP A 65 1.49 -35.63 -1.17
CA ASP A 65 0.92 -36.08 0.11
C ASP A 65 -0.58 -35.77 0.20
N ALA A 66 -1.01 -34.59 -0.29
CA ALA A 66 -2.42 -34.22 -0.36
C ALA A 66 -3.20 -35.12 -1.33
N ARG A 67 -2.64 -35.43 -2.51
CA ARG A 67 -3.21 -36.35 -3.50
C ARG A 67 -3.36 -37.75 -2.92
N ALA A 68 -2.33 -38.24 -2.23
CA ALA A 68 -2.35 -39.55 -1.60
C ALA A 68 -3.41 -39.64 -0.49
N GLU A 69 -3.53 -38.62 0.38
CA GLU A 69 -4.58 -38.57 1.39
C GLU A 69 -5.98 -38.47 0.74
N TRP A 70 -6.14 -37.66 -0.31
CA TRP A 70 -7.41 -37.52 -1.01
C TRP A 70 -7.91 -38.81 -1.66
N LEU A 71 -7.01 -39.58 -2.30
CA LEU A 71 -7.29 -40.92 -2.81
C LEU A 71 -7.74 -41.86 -1.67
N ALA A 72 -7.14 -41.73 -0.50
CA ALA A 72 -7.46 -42.57 0.66
C ALA A 72 -8.85 -42.31 1.27
N LEU A 73 -9.42 -41.12 1.08
CA LEU A 73 -10.73 -40.77 1.62
C LEU A 73 -11.89 -41.52 0.94
N ASN A 74 -11.68 -42.02 -0.28
CA ASN A 74 -12.61 -42.92 -0.96
C ASN A 74 -11.83 -43.93 -1.83
N PRO A 75 -11.25 -44.97 -1.22
CA PRO A 75 -10.20 -45.74 -1.86
C PRO A 75 -10.70 -46.64 -2.99
N ALA A 76 -12.01 -46.80 -3.20
CA ALA A 76 -12.55 -47.59 -4.31
C ALA A 76 -12.67 -46.80 -5.62
N MET A 77 -12.80 -45.47 -5.56
CA MET A 77 -13.03 -44.62 -6.73
C MET A 77 -11.73 -44.05 -7.28
N THR A 78 -11.58 -44.04 -8.61
CA THR A 78 -10.49 -43.38 -9.31
C THR A 78 -10.69 -41.86 -9.38
N VAL A 79 -9.66 -41.11 -9.78
CA VAL A 79 -9.79 -39.66 -10.08
C VAL A 79 -10.91 -39.44 -11.11
N SER A 80 -10.95 -40.24 -12.18
CA SER A 80 -11.98 -40.12 -13.22
C SER A 80 -13.39 -40.36 -12.68
N ASP A 81 -13.59 -41.37 -11.83
CA ASP A 81 -14.91 -41.65 -11.23
C ASP A 81 -15.39 -40.47 -10.37
N ARG A 82 -14.45 -39.78 -9.71
CA ARG A 82 -14.75 -38.68 -8.78
C ARG A 82 -15.03 -37.35 -9.48
N MET A 83 -14.59 -37.16 -10.72
CA MET A 83 -14.93 -35.94 -11.47
C MET A 83 -16.44 -35.80 -11.71
N GLY A 84 -17.18 -36.91 -11.67
CA GLY A 84 -18.64 -36.93 -11.73
C GLY A 84 -19.35 -36.92 -10.36
N ASP A 85 -18.61 -36.87 -9.25
CA ASP A 85 -19.20 -36.83 -7.90
C ASP A 85 -19.86 -35.46 -7.67
N PRO A 86 -21.17 -35.40 -7.38
CA PRO A 86 -21.84 -34.13 -7.09
C PRO A 86 -21.34 -33.48 -5.79
N ASP A 87 -20.81 -34.29 -4.84
CA ASP A 87 -20.41 -33.84 -3.51
C ASP A 87 -18.92 -34.17 -3.21
N PRO A 88 -17.98 -33.59 -3.98
CA PRO A 88 -16.58 -33.94 -3.85
C PRO A 88 -16.02 -33.53 -2.49
N ILE A 89 -14.98 -34.24 -2.06
CA ILE A 89 -14.11 -33.78 -0.98
C ILE A 89 -13.07 -32.89 -1.62
N VAL A 90 -12.97 -31.63 -1.22
CA VAL A 90 -12.18 -30.59 -1.90
C VAL A 90 -10.99 -30.19 -1.04
N VAL A 91 -9.81 -30.04 -1.64
CA VAL A 91 -8.63 -29.45 -0.98
C VAL A 91 -8.90 -27.99 -0.65
N SER A 92 -8.61 -27.55 0.57
CA SER A 92 -8.95 -26.20 1.04
C SER A 92 -7.86 -25.54 1.89
N HIS A 93 -8.09 -24.31 2.34
CA HIS A 93 -7.21 -23.53 3.23
C HIS A 93 -5.74 -23.50 2.77
N GLU A 94 -4.78 -23.77 3.65
CA GLU A 94 -3.33 -23.68 3.36
C GLU A 94 -2.92 -24.66 2.24
N THR A 95 -3.53 -25.85 2.19
CA THR A 95 -3.24 -26.82 1.13
C THR A 95 -3.76 -26.35 -0.23
N ALA A 96 -4.89 -25.62 -0.26
CA ALA A 96 -5.37 -25.00 -1.49
C ALA A 96 -4.53 -23.78 -1.89
N ALA A 97 -4.08 -22.97 -0.93
CA ALA A 97 -3.16 -21.86 -1.21
C ALA A 97 -1.86 -22.37 -1.84
N LEU A 98 -1.29 -23.43 -1.29
CA LEU A 98 -0.14 -24.15 -1.88
C LEU A 98 -0.45 -24.65 -3.30
N ALA A 99 -1.63 -25.21 -3.54
CA ALA A 99 -2.02 -25.71 -4.85
C ALA A 99 -2.15 -24.59 -5.91
N TRP A 100 -2.65 -23.41 -5.52
CA TRP A 100 -2.67 -22.22 -6.37
C TRP A 100 -1.30 -21.52 -6.45
N GLY A 101 -0.35 -21.96 -5.63
CA GLY A 101 0.97 -21.35 -5.49
C GLY A 101 0.92 -19.95 -4.90
N ILE A 102 -0.12 -19.60 -4.13
CA ILE A 102 -0.32 -18.26 -3.58
C ILE A 102 0.08 -18.18 -2.11
N GLY A 103 0.80 -17.11 -1.75
CA GLY A 103 1.28 -16.85 -0.41
C GLY A 103 2.37 -17.82 0.07
N ASP A 104 2.96 -17.51 1.22
CA ASP A 104 3.95 -18.34 1.90
C ASP A 104 3.39 -18.82 3.24
N LEU A 105 2.52 -19.82 3.17
CA LEU A 105 1.83 -20.38 4.34
C LEU A 105 2.46 -21.71 4.74
N THR A 106 3.14 -21.72 5.90
CA THR A 106 3.66 -22.96 6.49
C THR A 106 2.53 -23.70 7.22
N SER A 107 2.19 -24.91 6.75
CA SER A 107 1.19 -25.76 7.40
C SER A 107 1.68 -27.20 7.50
N SER A 108 1.61 -27.76 8.71
CA SER A 108 1.84 -29.19 8.96
C SER A 108 0.60 -30.06 8.67
N HIS A 109 -0.50 -29.46 8.22
CA HIS A 109 -1.78 -30.13 8.02
C HIS A 109 -2.22 -30.09 6.55
N ILE A 110 -2.84 -31.19 6.12
CA ILE A 110 -3.55 -31.29 4.84
C ILE A 110 -5.03 -31.03 5.09
N TRP A 111 -5.56 -29.99 4.45
CA TRP A 111 -6.92 -29.52 4.65
C TRP A 111 -7.85 -29.96 3.53
N PHE A 112 -9.00 -30.50 3.94
CA PHE A 112 -10.11 -30.81 3.07
C PHE A 112 -11.41 -30.18 3.58
N THR A 113 -12.27 -29.76 2.66
CA THR A 113 -13.64 -29.34 2.91
C THR A 113 -14.61 -30.27 2.16
N SER A 114 -15.74 -30.62 2.76
CA SER A 114 -16.79 -31.40 2.11
C SER A 114 -18.17 -31.02 2.66
N GLU A 115 -19.24 -31.17 1.86
CA GLU A 115 -20.61 -30.95 2.34
C GLU A 115 -21.07 -32.06 3.31
N ARG A 116 -20.53 -33.26 3.12
CA ARG A 116 -20.76 -34.43 3.98
C ARG A 116 -19.71 -34.56 5.07
N ARG A 117 -20.04 -35.31 6.12
CA ARG A 117 -19.09 -35.66 7.17
C ARG A 117 -18.04 -36.61 6.61
N VAL A 118 -16.78 -36.23 6.75
CA VAL A 118 -15.61 -37.05 6.40
C VAL A 118 -14.71 -37.14 7.62
N GLU A 119 -14.38 -38.35 8.03
CA GLU A 119 -13.46 -38.59 9.14
C GLU A 119 -12.16 -39.19 8.60
N SER A 120 -11.02 -38.63 9.02
CA SER A 120 -9.71 -39.20 8.78
C SER A 120 -9.13 -39.72 10.08
N ARG A 121 -8.44 -40.87 10.01
CA ARG A 121 -7.68 -41.42 11.13
C ARG A 121 -6.27 -40.83 11.23
N GLN A 122 -5.86 -40.04 10.25
CA GLN A 122 -4.53 -39.41 10.21
C GLN A 122 -4.56 -38.07 10.96
N SER A 123 -3.66 -37.89 11.92
CA SER A 123 -3.65 -36.69 12.79
C SER A 123 -3.30 -35.40 12.04
N HIS A 124 -2.55 -35.49 10.94
CA HIS A 124 -2.19 -34.36 10.07
C HIS A 124 -3.27 -34.03 9.03
N VAL A 125 -4.32 -34.84 8.88
CA VAL A 125 -5.43 -34.55 7.97
C VAL A 125 -6.56 -33.85 8.72
N ARG A 126 -6.96 -32.68 8.23
CA ARG A 126 -8.07 -31.91 8.79
C ARG A 126 -9.21 -31.85 7.78
N THR A 127 -10.40 -32.21 8.22
CA THR A 127 -11.63 -32.14 7.42
C THR A 127 -12.57 -31.10 8.02
N ARG A 128 -13.11 -30.23 7.16
CA ARG A 128 -14.13 -29.24 7.51
C ARG A 128 -15.42 -29.59 6.79
N ARG A 129 -16.55 -29.49 7.51
CA ARG A 129 -17.87 -29.57 6.89
C ARG A 129 -18.35 -28.16 6.56
N ALA A 130 -18.52 -27.86 5.28
CA ALA A 130 -19.05 -26.58 4.81
C ALA A 130 -19.71 -26.75 3.44
N SER A 131 -20.59 -25.82 3.06
CA SER A 131 -21.20 -25.84 1.73
C SER A 131 -20.18 -25.45 0.66
N LEU A 132 -20.23 -26.17 -0.45
CA LEU A 132 -19.34 -26.08 -1.61
C LEU A 132 -20.17 -26.01 -2.91
N PRO A 133 -20.95 -24.94 -3.13
CA PRO A 133 -21.65 -24.78 -4.40
C PRO A 133 -20.64 -24.69 -5.55
N GLY A 134 -20.99 -25.17 -6.75
CA GLY A 134 -20.05 -25.42 -7.85
C GLY A 134 -19.14 -24.26 -8.32
N ARG A 135 -19.35 -23.02 -7.86
CA ARG A 135 -18.45 -21.88 -8.10
C ARG A 135 -17.34 -21.69 -7.04
N THR A 136 -17.29 -22.57 -6.03
CA THR A 136 -16.37 -22.45 -4.88
C THR A 136 -15.20 -23.43 -4.92
N PHE A 137 -15.11 -24.27 -5.96
CA PHE A 137 -13.98 -25.14 -6.23
C PHE A 137 -13.75 -25.32 -7.73
N GLN A 138 -12.57 -25.79 -8.10
CA GLN A 138 -12.13 -26.08 -9.46
C GLN A 138 -11.28 -27.35 -9.46
N TRP A 139 -11.25 -28.07 -10.57
CA TRP A 139 -10.38 -29.23 -10.74
C TRP A 139 -9.01 -28.78 -11.28
N LEU A 140 -7.98 -28.87 -10.43
CA LEU A 140 -6.60 -28.57 -10.78
C LEU A 140 -5.85 -29.89 -10.97
N GLU A 141 -5.49 -30.20 -12.21
CA GLU A 141 -4.81 -31.45 -12.59
C GLU A 141 -5.52 -32.71 -12.03
N GLY A 142 -6.85 -32.72 -11.99
CA GLY A 142 -7.65 -33.85 -11.47
C GLY A 142 -7.85 -33.87 -9.94
N LEU A 143 -7.34 -32.87 -9.21
CA LEU A 143 -7.59 -32.69 -7.78
C LEU A 143 -8.60 -31.55 -7.59
N PRO A 144 -9.71 -31.73 -6.86
CA PRO A 144 -10.64 -30.64 -6.62
C PRO A 144 -10.07 -29.73 -5.54
N VAL A 145 -9.92 -28.45 -5.84
CA VAL A 145 -9.34 -27.42 -4.96
C VAL A 145 -10.32 -26.25 -4.84
N THR A 146 -10.50 -25.68 -3.64
CA THR A 146 -11.33 -24.49 -3.46
C THR A 146 -10.87 -23.38 -4.39
N SER A 147 -11.79 -22.60 -4.97
CA SER A 147 -11.42 -21.47 -5.83
C SER A 147 -10.57 -20.48 -5.04
N VAL A 148 -9.78 -19.65 -5.72
CA VAL A 148 -8.86 -18.71 -5.06
C VAL A 148 -9.58 -17.81 -4.07
N ARG A 149 -10.68 -17.16 -4.49
CA ARG A 149 -11.56 -16.37 -3.62
C ARG A 149 -12.03 -17.17 -2.39
N ARG A 150 -12.50 -18.41 -2.58
CA ARG A 150 -12.97 -19.26 -1.48
C ARG A 150 -11.83 -19.64 -0.52
N THR A 151 -10.66 -19.93 -1.06
CA THR A 151 -9.46 -20.28 -0.30
C THR A 151 -9.08 -19.14 0.64
N ILE A 152 -9.08 -17.90 0.14
CA ILE A 152 -8.81 -16.69 0.95
C ILE A 152 -9.90 -16.50 2.01
N GLU A 153 -11.18 -16.65 1.65
CA GLU A 153 -12.30 -16.56 2.59
C GLU A 153 -12.20 -17.58 3.74
N ASP A 154 -11.83 -18.82 3.42
CA ASP A 154 -11.63 -19.89 4.40
C ASP A 154 -10.44 -19.60 5.32
N LEU A 155 -9.34 -19.04 4.77
CA LEU A 155 -8.16 -18.64 5.55
C LEU A 155 -8.47 -17.48 6.50
N ILE A 156 -9.17 -16.43 6.04
CA ILE A 156 -9.62 -15.31 6.88
C ILE A 156 -10.52 -15.84 8.00
N SER A 157 -11.53 -16.64 7.64
CA SER A 157 -12.49 -17.19 8.60
C SER A 157 -11.86 -18.13 9.62
N SER A 158 -10.66 -18.64 9.34
CA SER A 158 -9.96 -19.54 10.24
C SER A 158 -9.34 -18.85 11.47
N GLY A 159 -9.05 -17.55 11.37
CA GLY A 159 -8.37 -16.78 12.40
C GLY A 159 -6.96 -17.25 12.74
N ARG A 160 -6.32 -18.07 11.89
CA ARG A 160 -4.98 -18.64 12.13
C ARG A 160 -3.83 -17.76 11.64
N TRP A 161 -4.12 -16.79 10.80
CA TRP A 161 -3.13 -15.97 10.12
C TRP A 161 -3.37 -14.50 10.44
N GLU A 162 -2.28 -13.76 10.60
CA GLU A 162 -2.33 -12.31 10.74
C GLU A 162 -2.75 -11.66 9.42
N ASP A 163 -3.36 -10.47 9.52
CA ASP A 163 -3.90 -9.74 8.38
C ASP A 163 -2.84 -9.49 7.30
N ASP A 164 -1.60 -9.16 7.67
CA ASP A 164 -0.51 -8.90 6.72
C ASP A 164 -0.18 -10.12 5.83
N HIS A 165 -0.18 -11.33 6.39
CA HIS A 165 0.03 -12.56 5.62
C HIS A 165 -1.11 -12.77 4.61
N LEU A 166 -2.35 -12.50 5.03
CA LEU A 166 -3.54 -12.67 4.20
C LEU A 166 -3.65 -11.57 3.12
N GLN A 167 -3.22 -10.35 3.43
CA GLN A 167 -3.13 -9.24 2.50
C GLN A 167 -2.09 -9.53 1.41
N ASN A 168 -0.91 -10.00 1.78
CA ASN A 168 0.15 -10.39 0.84
C ASN A 168 -0.30 -11.56 -0.05
N LEU A 169 -0.94 -12.58 0.53
CA LEU A 169 -1.52 -13.69 -0.22
C LEU A 169 -2.58 -13.21 -1.23
N THR A 170 -3.40 -12.21 -0.87
CA THR A 170 -4.41 -11.64 -1.77
C THR A 170 -3.75 -10.84 -2.90
N ARG A 171 -2.68 -10.07 -2.63
CA ARG A 171 -1.90 -9.37 -3.67
C ARG A 171 -1.26 -10.36 -4.65
N ASP A 172 -0.59 -11.39 -4.16
CA ASP A 172 0.03 -12.45 -4.99
C ASP A 172 -1.00 -13.14 -5.90
N ALA A 173 -2.19 -13.43 -5.37
CA ALA A 173 -3.30 -13.95 -6.17
C ALA A 173 -3.75 -13.00 -7.31
N MET A 174 -3.74 -11.68 -7.08
CA MET A 174 -4.05 -10.69 -8.11
C MET A 174 -2.92 -10.50 -9.12
N GLU A 175 -1.67 -10.47 -8.67
CA GLU A 175 -0.47 -10.36 -9.53
C GLU A 175 -0.40 -11.53 -10.52
N ARG A 176 -0.74 -12.73 -10.05
CA ARG A 176 -0.86 -13.94 -10.87
C ARG A 176 -2.13 -14.03 -11.70
N ARG A 177 -3.02 -13.03 -11.61
CA ARG A 177 -4.32 -12.97 -12.32
C ARG A 177 -5.26 -14.13 -11.96
N LEU A 178 -5.13 -14.68 -10.76
CA LEU A 178 -5.97 -15.74 -10.21
C LEU A 178 -7.21 -15.18 -9.47
N LEU A 179 -7.15 -13.90 -9.08
CA LEU A 179 -8.23 -13.15 -8.45
C LEU A 179 -8.39 -11.80 -9.16
N THR A 180 -9.62 -11.37 -9.41
CA THR A 180 -9.90 -10.03 -9.96
C THR A 180 -10.36 -9.06 -8.87
N SER A 181 -10.27 -7.75 -9.14
CA SER A 181 -10.86 -6.75 -8.23
C SER A 181 -12.36 -6.99 -8.01
N GLU A 182 -13.08 -7.44 -9.05
CA GLU A 182 -14.51 -7.78 -8.96
C GLU A 182 -14.76 -8.95 -7.99
N ASP A 183 -13.86 -9.94 -7.96
CA ASP A 183 -13.94 -11.05 -6.99
C ASP A 183 -13.73 -10.56 -5.55
N VAL A 184 -12.79 -9.64 -5.35
CA VAL A 184 -12.58 -8.97 -4.04
C VAL A 184 -13.84 -8.20 -3.65
N GLY A 185 -14.42 -7.41 -4.57
CA GLY A 185 -15.62 -6.61 -4.32
C GLY A 185 -16.84 -7.42 -3.89
N ARG A 186 -16.97 -8.65 -4.40
CA ARG A 186 -18.04 -9.61 -4.07
C ARG A 186 -17.84 -10.32 -2.73
N SER A 187 -16.62 -10.28 -2.17
CA SER A 187 -16.29 -10.95 -0.91
C SER A 187 -16.20 -9.96 0.24
N VAL A 188 -17.17 -10.00 1.16
CA VAL A 188 -17.14 -9.14 2.36
C VAL A 188 -15.88 -9.36 3.21
N PRO A 189 -15.44 -10.60 3.50
CA PRO A 189 -14.21 -10.83 4.27
C PRO A 189 -12.97 -10.23 3.58
N ILE A 190 -12.76 -10.51 2.29
CA ILE A 190 -11.57 -10.03 1.57
C ILE A 190 -11.60 -8.50 1.44
N LYS A 191 -12.74 -7.91 1.08
CA LYS A 191 -12.90 -6.46 0.98
C LYS A 191 -12.70 -5.74 2.32
N THR A 192 -13.01 -6.40 3.44
CA THR A 192 -12.76 -5.83 4.77
C THR A 192 -11.29 -5.89 5.13
N LEU A 193 -10.61 -6.99 4.78
CA LEU A 193 -9.18 -7.19 4.98
C LEU A 193 -8.32 -6.23 4.14
N ILE A 194 -8.65 -6.08 2.86
CA ILE A 194 -7.84 -5.31 1.90
C ILE A 194 -8.72 -4.52 0.90
N PRO A 195 -9.41 -3.46 1.38
CA PRO A 195 -10.37 -2.73 0.58
C PRO A 195 -9.75 -2.10 -0.67
N GLU A 196 -8.47 -1.70 -0.66
CA GLU A 196 -7.88 -1.03 -1.81
C GLU A 196 -7.80 -1.91 -3.08
N LEU A 197 -7.93 -3.23 -2.96
CA LEU A 197 -7.96 -4.16 -4.09
C LEU A 197 -9.36 -4.39 -4.68
N ALA A 198 -10.40 -3.93 -4.00
CA ALA A 198 -11.77 -3.97 -4.49
C ALA A 198 -12.01 -2.90 -5.59
N PRO A 199 -13.10 -3.00 -6.37
CA PRO A 199 -13.44 -1.97 -7.34
C PRO A 199 -13.71 -0.64 -6.61
N PRO A 200 -13.30 0.52 -7.18
CA PRO A 200 -13.43 1.80 -6.51
C PRO A 200 -14.84 2.10 -6.02
N ALA A 201 -14.97 2.45 -4.74
CA ALA A 201 -16.23 2.91 -4.18
C ALA A 201 -16.71 4.16 -4.91
N GLY A 202 -18.03 4.21 -5.18
CA GLY A 202 -18.67 5.39 -5.75
C GLY A 202 -18.67 6.59 -4.78
N HIS A 203 -18.77 7.79 -5.34
CA HIS A 203 -18.68 9.05 -4.58
C HIS A 203 -19.59 9.13 -3.35
N GLN A 204 -20.85 8.66 -3.44
CA GLN A 204 -21.77 8.71 -2.29
C GLN A 204 -21.32 7.82 -1.13
N SER A 205 -20.74 6.64 -1.43
CA SER A 205 -20.19 5.74 -0.42
C SER A 205 -18.96 6.36 0.26
N VAL A 206 -18.04 6.90 -0.55
CA VAL A 206 -16.85 7.61 -0.06
C VAL A 206 -17.24 8.78 0.83
N LEU A 207 -18.13 9.66 0.35
CA LEU A 207 -18.59 10.84 1.08
C LEU A 207 -19.27 10.47 2.41
N ALA A 208 -20.09 9.42 2.44
CA ALA A 208 -20.74 8.97 3.66
C ALA A 208 -19.72 8.51 4.72
N ARG A 209 -18.70 7.76 4.32
CA ARG A 209 -17.64 7.28 5.24
C ARG A 209 -16.73 8.40 5.72
N LEU A 210 -16.32 9.31 4.83
CA LEU A 210 -15.54 10.50 5.20
C LEU A 210 -16.33 11.40 6.16
N LYS A 211 -17.63 11.62 5.93
CA LYS A 211 -18.50 12.37 6.87
C LYS A 211 -18.60 11.69 8.23
N LYS A 212 -18.69 10.35 8.26
CA LYS A 212 -18.71 9.59 9.52
C LYS A 212 -17.39 9.74 10.28
N ALA A 213 -16.26 9.59 9.58
CA ALA A 213 -14.92 9.75 10.17
C ALA A 213 -14.65 11.19 10.65
N ALA A 214 -15.11 12.19 9.90
CA ALA A 214 -14.97 13.59 10.29
C ALA A 214 -15.70 13.88 11.62
N ARG A 215 -16.93 13.37 11.77
CA ARG A 215 -17.70 13.50 13.01
C ARG A 215 -17.04 12.83 14.19
N SER A 216 -16.49 11.62 14.02
CA SER A 216 -15.80 10.92 15.11
C SER A 216 -14.51 11.62 15.53
N ARG A 217 -13.85 12.35 14.62
CA ARG A 217 -12.64 13.14 14.89
C ARG A 217 -12.92 14.57 15.36
N GLY A 218 -14.17 15.03 15.33
CA GLY A 218 -14.51 16.42 15.64
C GLY A 218 -14.02 17.44 14.62
N VAL A 219 -13.73 17.02 13.37
CA VAL A 219 -13.26 17.90 12.29
C VAL A 219 -14.37 18.21 11.27
N PRO A 220 -14.31 19.35 10.57
CA PRO A 220 -15.25 19.66 9.49
C PRO A 220 -15.23 18.62 8.35
N PRO A 221 -16.39 18.11 7.88
CA PRO A 221 -16.43 17.07 6.85
C PRO A 221 -15.81 17.42 5.49
N ASP A 222 -15.85 18.69 5.11
CA ASP A 222 -15.21 19.25 3.93
C ASP A 222 -13.68 19.11 4.00
N ARG A 223 -13.09 19.15 5.20
CA ARG A 223 -11.66 19.02 5.43
C ARG A 223 -11.11 17.64 5.09
N LEU A 224 -11.76 16.58 5.56
CA LEU A 224 -11.37 15.21 5.20
C LEU A 224 -11.66 14.93 3.72
N SER A 225 -12.76 15.47 3.18
CA SER A 225 -13.08 15.31 1.76
C SER A 225 -12.04 15.99 0.86
N GLY A 226 -11.61 17.20 1.21
CA GLY A 226 -10.53 17.92 0.53
C GLY A 226 -9.19 17.21 0.65
N THR A 227 -8.87 16.66 1.82
CA THR A 227 -7.65 15.88 2.04
C THR A 227 -7.64 14.62 1.19
N PHE A 228 -8.71 13.83 1.23
CA PHE A 228 -8.87 12.66 0.37
C PHE A 228 -8.63 13.00 -1.11
N LEU A 229 -9.28 14.04 -1.64
CA LEU A 229 -9.13 14.43 -3.05
C LEU A 229 -7.71 14.88 -3.40
N ARG A 230 -7.06 15.69 -2.56
CA ARG A 230 -5.66 16.12 -2.78
C ARG A 230 -4.71 14.94 -2.80
N MET A 231 -4.90 14.01 -1.87
CA MET A 231 -3.96 12.92 -1.64
C MET A 231 -4.09 11.86 -2.74
N ILE A 232 -5.31 11.48 -3.16
CA ILE A 232 -5.45 10.59 -4.32
C ILE A 232 -4.92 11.23 -5.62
N PHE A 233 -5.04 12.56 -5.77
CA PHE A 233 -4.44 13.29 -6.89
C PHE A 233 -2.92 13.24 -6.85
N ALA A 234 -2.30 13.50 -5.69
CA ALA A 234 -0.85 13.48 -5.52
C ALA A 234 -0.25 12.08 -5.78
N GLY A 235 -0.93 11.02 -5.31
CA GLY A 235 -0.56 9.65 -5.61
C GLY A 235 -0.65 9.35 -7.11
N ALA A 236 -1.74 9.75 -7.76
CA ALA A 236 -1.92 9.57 -9.20
C ALA A 236 -0.89 10.35 -10.04
N LEU A 237 -0.54 11.58 -9.64
CA LEU A 237 0.50 12.38 -10.28
C LEU A 237 1.87 11.68 -10.21
N THR A 238 2.21 11.11 -9.05
CA THR A 238 3.45 10.37 -8.85
C THR A 238 3.50 9.14 -9.76
N MET A 239 2.42 8.35 -9.79
CA MET A 239 2.30 7.17 -10.67
C MET A 239 2.33 7.55 -12.16
N ALA A 240 1.66 8.63 -12.56
CA ALA A 240 1.63 9.09 -13.95
C ALA A 240 3.00 9.58 -14.45
N SER A 241 3.92 9.87 -13.52
CA SER A 241 5.29 10.31 -13.81
C SER A 241 6.32 9.19 -13.64
N GLU A 242 5.88 7.95 -13.40
CA GLU A 242 6.78 6.81 -13.23
C GLU A 242 7.58 6.56 -14.53
N GLY A 243 8.90 6.45 -14.39
CA GLY A 243 9.82 6.29 -15.52
C GLY A 243 10.18 7.58 -16.26
N ALA A 244 9.66 8.74 -15.86
CA ALA A 244 10.10 10.03 -16.38
C ALA A 244 11.51 10.40 -15.88
N SER A 245 12.22 11.26 -16.63
CA SER A 245 13.55 11.76 -16.26
C SER A 245 13.52 12.77 -15.10
N SER A 246 12.36 13.33 -14.79
CA SER A 246 12.14 14.25 -13.68
C SER A 246 10.92 13.85 -12.87
N VAL A 247 10.92 14.22 -11.60
CA VAL A 247 9.92 13.79 -10.63
C VAL A 247 9.15 14.98 -10.06
N TRP A 248 7.88 14.76 -9.75
CA TRP A 248 7.05 15.69 -8.99
C TRP A 248 7.28 15.50 -7.50
N VAL A 249 7.69 16.57 -6.84
CA VAL A 249 8.06 16.57 -5.42
C VAL A 249 7.05 17.39 -4.62
N MET A 250 6.55 16.77 -3.55
CA MET A 250 5.63 17.41 -2.61
C MET A 250 6.39 18.17 -1.53
N LYS A 251 6.03 19.45 -1.35
CA LYS A 251 6.56 20.32 -0.29
C LYS A 251 5.43 20.87 0.60
N GLY A 252 5.75 21.89 1.40
CA GLY A 252 4.77 22.66 2.16
C GLY A 252 4.06 21.85 3.24
N GLY A 253 2.83 22.26 3.59
CA GLY A 253 2.10 21.67 4.73
C GLY A 253 1.60 20.25 4.48
N THR A 254 1.22 19.93 3.23
CA THR A 254 0.70 18.60 2.88
C THR A 254 1.81 17.53 2.94
N SER A 255 3.06 17.88 2.67
CA SER A 255 4.18 16.92 2.81
C SER A 255 4.40 16.42 4.25
N LEU A 256 3.85 17.10 5.26
CA LEU A 256 3.97 16.70 6.66
C LEU A 256 3.25 15.39 6.98
N TYR A 257 2.25 14.98 6.18
CA TYR A 257 1.64 13.63 6.27
C TYR A 257 2.63 12.49 6.03
N GLY A 258 3.77 12.76 5.40
CA GLY A 258 4.86 11.80 5.26
C GLY A 258 5.90 11.81 6.38
N ARG A 259 5.75 12.69 7.38
CA ARG A 259 6.81 12.94 8.39
C ARG A 259 6.32 12.93 9.83
N LEU A 260 5.09 13.36 10.06
CA LEU A 260 4.56 13.61 11.40
C LEU A 260 3.41 12.66 11.71
N GLU A 261 3.35 12.24 12.96
CA GLU A 261 2.13 11.73 13.57
C GLU A 261 1.19 12.92 13.83
N ASN A 262 -0.07 12.80 13.42
CA ASN A 262 -1.11 13.83 13.58
C ASN A 262 -0.71 15.23 13.05
N PRO A 263 -0.31 15.36 11.77
CA PRO A 263 -0.03 16.67 11.20
C PRO A 263 -1.29 17.53 11.19
N ARG A 264 -1.11 18.84 11.38
CA ARG A 264 -2.21 19.78 11.15
C ARG A 264 -2.72 19.66 9.72
N SER A 265 -4.01 19.90 9.52
CA SER A 265 -4.56 19.89 8.17
C SER A 265 -3.98 20.98 7.27
N SER A 266 -3.78 20.65 6.00
CA SER A 266 -3.48 21.59 4.92
C SER A 266 -4.65 21.67 3.95
N ARG A 267 -4.82 22.82 3.28
CA ARG A 267 -5.84 23.03 2.25
C ARG A 267 -5.25 23.01 0.84
N ASP A 268 -3.97 23.32 0.72
CA ASP A 268 -3.28 23.46 -0.55
C ASP A 268 -2.28 22.31 -0.74
N LEU A 269 -1.93 22.06 -1.99
CA LEU A 269 -0.89 21.11 -2.38
C LEU A 269 0.26 21.90 -3.00
N ASP A 270 1.42 21.90 -2.34
CA ASP A 270 2.61 22.59 -2.82
C ASP A 270 3.52 21.59 -3.55
N LEU A 271 3.88 21.88 -4.79
CA LEU A 271 4.66 21.00 -5.66
C LEU A 271 5.80 21.75 -6.36
N PHE A 272 6.78 21.00 -6.84
CA PHE A 272 7.67 21.41 -7.92
C PHE A 272 8.07 20.17 -8.73
N ARG A 273 8.51 20.37 -9.97
CA ARG A 273 9.16 19.30 -10.75
C ARG A 273 10.68 19.46 -10.63
N SER A 274 11.40 18.36 -10.46
CA SER A 274 12.83 18.37 -10.08
C SER A 274 13.78 19.08 -11.06
N ASP A 275 13.37 19.25 -12.31
CA ASP A 275 14.12 19.93 -13.38
C ASP A 275 13.55 21.32 -13.74
N ALA A 276 12.47 21.76 -13.09
CA ALA A 276 11.73 22.94 -13.51
C ALA A 276 12.48 24.23 -13.21
N GLN A 277 12.75 25.01 -14.26
CA GLN A 277 13.26 26.38 -14.17
C GLN A 277 12.13 27.43 -14.25
N SER A 278 10.99 27.08 -14.82
CA SER A 278 9.82 27.95 -14.91
C SER A 278 8.63 27.33 -14.17
N ALA A 279 8.08 28.09 -13.22
CA ALA A 279 6.91 27.65 -12.46
C ALA A 279 5.67 27.52 -13.36
N MET A 280 5.53 28.42 -14.33
CA MET A 280 4.44 28.44 -15.30
C MET A 280 4.51 27.24 -16.26
N GLU A 281 5.71 26.90 -16.73
CA GLU A 281 5.94 25.72 -17.57
C GLU A 281 5.61 24.44 -16.81
N ALA A 282 6.18 24.28 -15.60
CA ALA A 282 5.88 23.12 -14.77
C ALA A 282 4.38 23.00 -14.49
N ALA A 283 3.69 24.10 -14.14
CA ALA A 283 2.25 24.09 -13.92
C ALA A 283 1.45 23.75 -15.19
N SER A 284 1.94 24.13 -16.37
CA SER A 284 1.35 23.74 -17.66
C SER A 284 1.54 22.25 -17.94
N ASP A 285 2.69 21.70 -17.58
CA ASP A 285 2.97 20.26 -17.71
C ASP A 285 2.14 19.43 -16.73
N LEU A 286 1.99 19.91 -15.49
CA LEU A 286 1.07 19.33 -14.50
C LEU A 286 -0.34 19.23 -15.07
N ARG A 287 -0.83 20.30 -15.70
CA ARG A 287 -2.14 20.31 -16.35
C ARG A 287 -2.21 19.34 -17.51
N THR A 288 -1.22 19.34 -18.41
CA THR A 288 -1.15 18.41 -19.54
C THR A 288 -1.25 16.95 -19.07
N LEU A 289 -0.60 16.64 -17.95
CA LEU A 289 -0.57 15.29 -17.39
C LEU A 289 -1.86 14.91 -16.65
N MET A 290 -2.46 15.86 -15.93
CA MET A 290 -3.51 15.55 -14.95
C MET A 290 -4.91 16.05 -15.30
N ASP A 291 -5.08 16.91 -16.32
CA ASP A 291 -6.40 17.35 -16.77
C ASP A 291 -7.14 16.18 -17.43
N GLY A 292 -8.32 15.85 -16.92
CA GLY A 292 -9.09 14.67 -17.32
C GLY A 292 -8.63 13.36 -16.67
N ALA A 293 -7.58 13.37 -15.83
CA ALA A 293 -7.11 12.17 -15.15
C ALA A 293 -8.20 11.58 -14.25
N ARG A 294 -8.35 10.25 -14.30
CA ARG A 294 -9.37 9.52 -13.54
C ARG A 294 -8.74 8.67 -12.44
N VAL A 295 -9.17 8.89 -11.21
CA VAL A 295 -8.81 8.08 -10.04
C VAL A 295 -10.09 7.54 -9.41
N GLY A 296 -10.35 6.26 -9.63
CA GLY A 296 -11.58 5.60 -9.20
C GLY A 296 -12.84 6.27 -9.76
N ALA A 297 -13.68 6.80 -8.87
CA ALA A 297 -14.92 7.48 -9.21
C ALA A 297 -14.74 8.97 -9.57
N TYR A 298 -13.51 9.49 -9.50
CA TYR A 298 -13.22 10.92 -9.62
C TYR A 298 -12.46 11.22 -10.90
N THR A 299 -12.91 12.22 -11.65
CA THR A 299 -12.17 12.84 -12.75
C THR A 299 -11.72 14.23 -12.31
N PHE A 300 -10.44 14.52 -12.49
CA PHE A 300 -9.86 15.81 -12.14
C PHE A 300 -9.86 16.73 -13.35
N GLN A 301 -10.29 17.97 -13.14
CA GLN A 301 -10.14 19.07 -14.09
C GLN A 301 -9.12 20.05 -13.53
N VAL A 302 -8.10 20.34 -14.31
CA VAL A 302 -6.96 21.16 -13.91
C VAL A 302 -7.04 22.48 -14.70
N GLY A 303 -7.27 23.57 -13.97
CA GLY A 303 -7.46 24.90 -14.56
C GLY A 303 -6.20 25.48 -15.20
N GLU A 304 -6.36 26.62 -15.88
CA GLU A 304 -5.23 27.36 -16.44
C GLU A 304 -4.25 27.82 -15.35
N PRO A 305 -2.95 27.56 -15.52
CA PRO A 305 -1.90 28.12 -14.66
C PRO A 305 -1.90 29.65 -14.69
N HIS A 306 -1.70 30.27 -13.53
CA HIS A 306 -1.63 31.71 -13.38
C HIS A 306 -0.69 32.08 -12.21
N PHE A 307 -0.11 33.28 -12.25
CA PHE A 307 0.58 33.83 -11.09
C PHE A 307 -0.43 34.48 -10.14
N ARG A 308 -0.33 34.25 -8.83
CA ARG A 308 -1.21 34.91 -7.83
C ARG A 308 -0.97 36.42 -7.75
N ALA A 309 0.24 36.87 -8.03
CA ALA A 309 0.64 38.27 -8.12
C ALA A 309 1.65 38.44 -9.25
N ALA A 310 1.63 39.58 -9.94
CA ALA A 310 2.48 39.84 -11.12
C ALA A 310 4.00 39.77 -10.82
N GLU A 311 4.40 40.02 -9.57
CA GLU A 311 5.79 40.01 -9.11
C GLU A 311 6.24 38.63 -8.58
N ALA A 312 5.32 37.69 -8.37
CA ALA A 312 5.59 36.36 -7.80
C ALA A 312 5.92 35.32 -8.89
N GLN A 313 6.91 35.61 -9.75
CA GLN A 313 7.26 34.74 -10.88
C GLN A 313 7.79 33.35 -10.46
N GLY A 314 8.23 33.19 -9.21
CA GLY A 314 8.76 31.93 -8.66
C GLY A 314 7.70 30.89 -8.28
N THR A 315 6.41 31.22 -8.32
CA THR A 315 5.32 30.26 -8.01
C THR A 315 4.09 30.52 -8.86
N ALA A 316 3.72 29.54 -9.66
CA ALA A 316 2.46 29.51 -10.40
C ALA A 316 1.40 28.75 -9.59
N SER A 317 0.13 29.11 -9.75
CA SER A 317 -0.99 28.46 -9.09
C SER A 317 -1.94 27.85 -10.11
N VAL A 318 -2.55 26.75 -9.71
CA VAL A 318 -3.57 26.05 -10.49
C VAL A 318 -4.72 25.65 -9.58
N THR A 319 -5.96 25.85 -10.04
CA THR A 319 -7.15 25.38 -9.35
C THR A 319 -7.57 24.03 -9.91
N VAL A 320 -7.75 23.04 -9.03
CA VAL A 320 -8.22 21.70 -9.39
C VAL A 320 -9.66 21.51 -8.93
N ALA A 321 -10.51 20.99 -9.81
CA ALA A 321 -11.87 20.58 -9.50
C ALA A 321 -12.01 19.07 -9.71
N ALA A 322 -12.56 18.37 -8.72
CA ALA A 322 -12.84 16.94 -8.82
C ALA A 322 -14.32 16.71 -9.12
N TYR A 323 -14.62 15.84 -10.07
CA TYR A 323 -15.98 15.49 -10.50
C TYR A 323 -16.25 14.00 -10.30
N ALA A 324 -17.45 13.68 -9.82
CA ALA A 324 -17.99 12.32 -9.77
C ALA A 324 -19.11 12.20 -10.80
N GLY A 325 -18.79 11.70 -11.99
CA GLY A 325 -19.66 11.85 -13.16
C GLY A 325 -19.83 13.33 -13.50
N ALA A 326 -21.07 13.81 -13.62
CA ALA A 326 -21.34 15.23 -13.89
C ALA A 326 -21.32 16.13 -12.63
N ALA A 327 -21.32 15.55 -11.42
CA ALA A 327 -21.42 16.32 -10.18
C ALA A 327 -20.05 16.76 -9.67
N LYS A 328 -19.88 18.04 -9.33
CA LYS A 328 -18.67 18.54 -8.67
C LYS A 328 -18.59 17.99 -7.25
N ALA A 329 -17.56 17.20 -6.98
CA ALA A 329 -17.34 16.55 -5.68
C ALA A 329 -16.51 17.41 -4.72
N GLY A 330 -15.65 18.28 -5.25
CA GLY A 330 -14.78 19.15 -4.46
C GLY A 330 -13.71 19.82 -5.31
N GLY A 331 -12.71 20.41 -4.66
CA GLY A 331 -11.57 21.03 -5.31
C GLY A 331 -10.53 21.52 -4.32
N PHE A 332 -9.37 21.90 -4.84
CA PHE A 332 -8.23 22.40 -4.08
C PHE A 332 -7.31 23.20 -5.00
N ASN A 333 -6.39 23.97 -4.41
CA ASN A 333 -5.37 24.69 -5.17
C ASN A 333 -4.04 23.96 -5.10
N ILE A 334 -3.28 24.09 -6.17
CA ILE A 334 -1.90 23.64 -6.27
C ILE A 334 -1.02 24.87 -6.48
N ASP A 335 0.02 25.00 -5.67
CA ASP A 335 1.08 25.98 -5.87
C ASP A 335 2.32 25.25 -6.39
N VAL A 336 2.77 25.62 -7.58
CA VAL A 336 3.90 25.02 -8.30
C VAL A 336 5.08 25.98 -8.24
N SER A 337 6.17 25.57 -7.61
CA SER A 337 7.44 26.30 -7.56
C SER A 337 8.39 25.83 -8.65
N ALA A 338 9.38 26.66 -8.99
CA ALA A 338 10.50 26.30 -9.87
C ALA A 338 11.83 26.86 -9.31
N ASP A 339 12.94 26.52 -9.95
CA ASP A 339 14.30 26.87 -9.52
C ASP A 339 14.57 26.48 -8.06
N VAL A 340 14.07 25.31 -7.66
CA VAL A 340 14.20 24.80 -6.30
C VAL A 340 15.56 24.14 -6.12
N TRP A 341 16.35 24.68 -5.19
CA TRP A 341 17.64 24.12 -4.80
C TRP A 341 17.47 23.10 -3.68
N LEU A 342 18.06 21.92 -3.86
CA LEU A 342 17.97 20.80 -2.92
C LEU A 342 19.32 20.52 -2.29
N VAL A 343 19.33 20.24 -0.99
CA VAL A 343 20.54 19.78 -0.27
C VAL A 343 20.62 18.25 -0.19
N ALA A 344 19.57 17.55 -0.60
CA ALA A 344 19.50 16.10 -0.66
C ALA A 344 18.48 15.68 -1.72
N GLU A 345 18.55 14.41 -2.14
CA GLU A 345 17.61 13.86 -3.10
C GLU A 345 16.19 13.71 -2.51
N PRO A 346 15.14 14.05 -3.28
CA PRO A 346 13.76 13.74 -2.90
C PRO A 346 13.55 12.23 -2.77
N GLN A 347 12.90 11.81 -1.69
CA GLN A 347 12.68 10.38 -1.42
C GLN A 347 11.27 9.95 -1.82
N LEU A 348 11.15 8.93 -2.67
CA LEU A 348 9.89 8.27 -2.95
C LEU A 348 9.43 7.49 -1.70
N THR A 349 8.29 7.88 -1.14
CA THR A 349 7.76 7.35 0.11
C THR A 349 6.28 7.02 -0.03
N LEU A 350 5.84 5.92 0.59
CA LEU A 350 4.41 5.65 0.81
C LEU A 350 3.95 6.39 2.07
N ILE A 351 3.08 7.39 1.91
CA ILE A 351 2.58 8.22 3.02
C ILE A 351 1.09 7.98 3.24
N ASP A 352 0.62 8.16 4.48
CA ASP A 352 -0.80 8.03 4.78
C ASP A 352 -1.62 9.10 4.06
N ARG A 353 -2.80 8.72 3.58
CA ARG A 353 -3.74 9.63 2.90
C ARG A 353 -4.32 10.67 3.85
N GLY A 354 -4.17 10.49 5.17
CA GLY A 354 -4.52 11.47 6.19
C GLY A 354 -5.99 11.51 6.62
N ASP A 355 -6.86 10.72 5.98
CA ASP A 355 -8.25 10.52 6.41
C ASP A 355 -8.48 9.21 7.18
N ASP A 356 -7.53 8.27 7.11
CA ASP A 356 -7.54 6.91 7.70
C ASP A 356 -8.88 6.17 7.57
N VAL A 357 -9.58 6.38 6.46
CA VAL A 357 -10.81 5.67 6.13
C VAL A 357 -10.51 4.51 5.17
N PRO A 358 -10.83 3.26 5.52
CA PRO A 358 -10.77 2.16 4.58
C PRO A 358 -11.81 2.37 3.46
N LEU A 359 -11.34 2.52 2.23
CA LEU A 359 -12.15 2.85 1.06
C LEU A 359 -11.83 1.88 -0.08
N GLU A 360 -12.86 1.27 -0.66
CA GLU A 360 -12.67 0.32 -1.75
C GLU A 360 -12.00 0.98 -2.95
N GLY A 361 -10.97 0.36 -3.51
CA GLY A 361 -10.22 0.84 -4.67
C GLY A 361 -9.47 2.15 -4.47
N TYR A 362 -9.28 2.59 -3.22
CA TYR A 362 -8.44 3.73 -2.88
C TYR A 362 -7.43 3.34 -1.80
N PRO A 363 -6.14 3.18 -2.15
CA PRO A 363 -5.07 2.88 -1.19
C PRO A 363 -5.07 3.84 0.00
N SER A 364 -4.93 3.30 1.22
CA SER A 364 -4.79 4.09 2.45
C SER A 364 -3.49 4.88 2.49
N ARG A 365 -2.48 4.40 1.77
CA ARG A 365 -1.18 5.05 1.58
C ARG A 365 -0.94 5.33 0.10
N ILE A 366 -0.33 6.47 -0.18
CA ILE A 366 -0.03 6.92 -1.54
C ILE A 366 1.47 7.09 -1.74
N PRO A 367 2.01 6.79 -2.94
CA PRO A 367 3.39 7.10 -3.27
C PRO A 367 3.53 8.60 -3.56
N VAL A 368 4.54 9.24 -2.97
CA VAL A 368 4.93 10.63 -3.25
C VAL A 368 6.43 10.81 -3.11
N HIS A 369 7.04 11.72 -3.88
CA HIS A 369 8.39 12.19 -3.59
C HIS A 369 8.33 13.31 -2.56
N LEU A 370 9.01 13.16 -1.42
CA LEU A 370 9.02 14.17 -0.37
C LEU A 370 10.20 15.13 -0.53
N TYR A 371 9.92 16.42 -0.42
CA TYR A 371 10.92 17.47 -0.30
C TYR A 371 11.83 17.22 0.91
N PRO A 372 13.17 17.31 0.79
CA PRO A 372 14.07 17.04 1.91
C PRO A 372 13.70 17.84 3.16
N VAL A 373 13.78 17.19 4.33
CA VAL A 373 13.33 17.80 5.59
C VAL A 373 14.17 19.03 5.94
N GLU A 374 15.46 19.01 5.64
CA GLU A 374 16.39 20.12 5.84
C GLU A 374 15.97 21.35 5.03
N ASN A 375 15.64 21.15 3.75
CA ASN A 375 15.10 22.20 2.90
C ASN A 375 13.74 22.71 3.43
N GLN A 376 12.88 21.82 3.91
CA GLN A 376 11.56 22.18 4.45
C GLN A 376 11.66 23.02 5.73
N VAL A 377 12.56 22.66 6.65
CA VAL A 377 12.85 23.41 7.87
C VAL A 377 13.44 24.78 7.54
N ALA A 378 14.43 24.83 6.63
CA ALA A 378 15.01 26.09 6.18
C ALA A 378 13.96 27.03 5.55
N ASP A 379 13.08 26.48 4.70
CA ASP A 379 11.97 27.22 4.11
C ASP A 379 11.04 27.84 5.16
N LYS A 380 10.73 27.09 6.22
CA LYS A 380 9.84 27.50 7.31
C LYS A 380 10.48 28.55 8.21
N ILE A 381 11.74 28.35 8.61
CA ILE A 381 12.48 29.31 9.42
C ILE A 381 12.59 30.64 8.65
N CYS A 382 13.06 30.62 7.41
CA CYS A 382 13.20 31.85 6.65
C CYS A 382 11.84 32.55 6.44
N ALA A 383 10.76 31.80 6.16
CA ALA A 383 9.42 32.38 6.03
C ALA A 383 8.90 33.03 7.33
N MET A 384 9.33 32.57 8.51
CA MET A 384 8.95 33.20 9.78
C MET A 384 9.54 34.61 9.94
N TYR A 385 10.75 34.84 9.44
CA TYR A 385 11.47 36.11 9.59
C TYR A 385 11.40 37.02 8.36
N GLU A 386 10.93 36.50 7.23
CA GLU A 386 10.77 37.27 6.00
C GLU A 386 9.71 38.37 6.13
N THR A 387 10.03 39.55 5.61
CA THR A 387 9.13 40.71 5.60
C THR A 387 8.34 40.79 4.30
N HIS A 388 7.12 41.32 4.37
CA HIS A 388 6.24 41.46 3.21
C HIS A 388 5.77 42.91 3.07
N GLU A 389 5.32 43.30 1.87
CA GLU A 389 4.77 44.65 1.63
C GLU A 389 3.57 44.96 2.51
N THR A 390 2.81 43.93 2.88
CA THR A 390 1.62 44.02 3.74
C THR A 390 1.96 44.07 5.24
N GLY A 391 3.25 43.98 5.60
CA GLY A 391 3.74 44.08 6.97
C GLY A 391 4.66 42.93 7.39
N LEU A 392 4.75 42.72 8.70
CA LEU A 392 5.53 41.65 9.31
C LEU A 392 4.95 40.27 8.92
N SER A 393 5.74 39.21 9.08
CA SER A 393 5.31 37.84 8.78
C SER A 393 3.96 37.52 9.45
N THR A 394 3.23 36.49 9.00
CA THR A 394 2.09 35.91 9.76
C THR A 394 2.13 34.38 9.78
N ARG A 395 3.33 33.84 9.57
CA ARG A 395 3.64 32.41 9.48
C ARG A 395 3.63 31.68 10.83
N TYR A 396 2.64 31.95 11.69
CA TYR A 396 2.53 31.33 13.03
C TYR A 396 2.55 29.79 12.98
N ARG A 397 1.91 29.20 11.97
CA ARG A 397 1.86 27.73 11.79
C ARG A 397 3.23 27.12 11.51
N ASP A 398 4.17 27.89 10.97
CA ASP A 398 5.50 27.38 10.67
C ASP A 398 6.28 27.08 11.96
N LEU A 399 6.08 27.84 13.05
CA LEU A 399 6.68 27.50 14.35
C LEU A 399 6.11 26.20 14.94
N TYR A 400 4.80 25.95 14.81
CA TYR A 400 4.20 24.69 15.24
C TYR A 400 4.78 23.51 14.45
N ASP A 401 4.82 23.64 13.12
CA ASP A 401 5.36 22.61 12.24
C ASP A 401 6.86 22.36 12.54
N LEU A 402 7.63 23.41 12.82
CA LEU A 402 9.05 23.32 13.19
C LEU A 402 9.26 22.59 14.50
N ALA A 403 8.43 22.85 15.52
CA ALA A 403 8.50 22.15 16.80
C ALA A 403 8.15 20.66 16.65
N MET A 404 7.14 20.33 15.85
CA MET A 404 6.77 18.96 15.51
C MET A 404 7.90 18.22 14.76
N LEU A 405 8.48 18.84 13.73
CA LEU A 405 9.61 18.28 12.98
C LEU A 405 10.84 18.08 13.87
N ALA A 406 11.10 19.01 14.79
CA ALA A 406 12.18 18.90 15.76
C ALA A 406 11.99 17.73 16.74
N ASP A 407 10.74 17.34 16.98
CA ASP A 407 10.39 16.25 17.90
C ASP A 407 10.41 14.88 17.22
N GLN A 408 9.91 14.80 15.99
CA GLN A 408 9.56 13.51 15.37
C GLN A 408 10.46 13.12 14.20
N THR A 409 11.29 14.03 13.68
CA THR A 409 12.04 13.77 12.44
C THR A 409 13.56 13.82 12.65
N PRO A 410 14.31 12.76 12.28
CA PRO A 410 15.76 12.83 12.22
C PRO A 410 16.20 13.78 11.08
N MET A 411 17.26 14.54 11.31
CA MET A 411 17.78 15.49 10.31
C MET A 411 19.30 15.58 10.39
N ASN A 412 19.92 15.75 9.22
CA ASN A 412 21.35 16.02 9.10
C ASN A 412 21.61 17.51 9.31
N GLU A 413 22.36 17.82 10.37
CA GLU A 413 22.61 19.19 10.77
C GLU A 413 23.46 19.98 9.77
N SER A 414 24.45 19.36 9.13
CA SER A 414 25.28 20.02 8.11
C SER A 414 24.46 20.36 6.87
N LEU A 415 23.57 19.46 6.44
CA LEU A 415 22.65 19.72 5.33
C LEU A 415 21.64 20.80 5.69
N LEU A 416 21.16 20.84 6.93
CA LEU A 416 20.28 21.91 7.41
C LEU A 416 20.98 23.27 7.39
N ALA A 417 22.22 23.35 7.88
CA ALA A 417 23.01 24.59 7.84
C ALA A 417 23.21 25.09 6.40
N LEU A 418 23.52 24.17 5.47
CA LEU A 418 23.62 24.50 4.04
C LEU A 418 22.27 24.99 3.48
N ALA A 419 21.16 24.31 3.78
CA ALA A 419 19.83 24.69 3.31
C ALA A 419 19.42 26.08 3.84
N LEU A 420 19.74 26.39 5.10
CA LEU A 420 19.51 27.70 5.71
C LEU A 420 20.32 28.79 5.01
N ALA A 421 21.60 28.55 4.74
CA ALA A 421 22.45 29.49 4.02
C ALA A 421 21.95 29.73 2.59
N GLN A 422 21.54 28.67 1.88
CA GLN A 422 20.94 28.78 0.54
C GLN A 422 19.65 29.60 0.56
N GLN A 423 18.72 29.29 1.47
CA GLN A 423 17.45 30.02 1.57
C GLN A 423 17.64 31.49 1.95
N ALA A 424 18.63 31.81 2.78
CA ALA A 424 18.96 33.20 3.09
C ALA A 424 19.38 34.01 1.86
N HIS A 425 20.10 33.38 0.91
CA HIS A 425 20.49 34.03 -0.34
C HIS A 425 19.36 34.09 -1.36
N LEU A 426 18.48 33.09 -1.39
CA LEU A 426 17.36 33.04 -2.34
C LEU A 426 16.21 33.99 -1.96
N ARG A 427 16.18 34.53 -0.74
CA ARG A 427 15.08 35.34 -0.21
C ARG A 427 15.49 36.80 0.03
N PRO A 428 15.34 37.69 -0.96
CA PRO A 428 15.80 39.07 -0.84
C PRO A 428 15.09 39.88 0.27
N ARG A 429 13.88 39.46 0.69
CA ARG A 429 13.09 40.15 1.74
C ARG A 429 13.33 39.62 3.15
N LEU A 430 14.21 38.62 3.32
CA LEU A 430 14.58 38.10 4.64
C LEU A 430 15.45 39.10 5.41
N GLY A 431 16.21 39.94 4.72
CA GLY A 431 17.21 40.81 5.33
C GLY A 431 18.41 40.00 5.84
N ALA A 432 18.34 39.49 7.07
CA ALA A 432 19.38 38.67 7.67
C ALA A 432 18.79 37.40 8.30
N LEU A 433 19.46 36.27 8.10
CA LEU A 433 19.15 35.03 8.82
C LEU A 433 19.36 35.25 10.33
N PRO A 434 18.45 34.80 11.21
CA PRO A 434 18.62 34.93 12.64
C PRO A 434 19.70 33.97 13.16
N ARG A 435 20.47 34.41 14.16
CA ARG A 435 21.49 33.55 14.82
C ARG A 435 20.90 32.53 15.80
N SER A 436 19.66 32.75 16.21
CA SER A 436 18.89 31.90 17.12
C SER A 436 17.40 32.17 16.90
N LEU A 437 16.55 31.19 17.15
CA LEU A 437 15.10 31.40 17.04
C LEU A 437 14.58 32.30 18.17
N THR A 438 14.13 33.49 17.79
CA THR A 438 13.46 34.48 18.66
C THR A 438 12.15 34.93 18.05
N ASP A 439 11.38 35.73 18.78
CA ASP A 439 10.14 36.34 18.29
C ASP A 439 10.42 37.13 16.98
N PRO A 440 9.77 36.80 15.84
CA PRO A 440 9.90 37.57 14.60
C PRO A 440 9.37 39.00 14.73
N SER A 441 8.42 39.22 15.64
CA SER A 441 7.87 40.54 15.98
C SER A 441 7.31 40.56 17.42
N PRO A 442 7.13 41.73 18.05
CA PRO A 442 6.71 41.83 19.45
C PRO A 442 5.39 41.11 19.78
N ASP A 443 4.42 41.10 18.87
CA ASP A 443 3.09 40.51 19.11
C ASP A 443 3.02 39.01 18.77
N TRP A 444 4.13 38.41 18.29
CA TRP A 444 4.13 37.07 17.71
C TRP A 444 3.63 35.98 18.65
N ARG A 445 4.07 36.06 19.91
CA ARG A 445 3.73 35.10 20.97
C ARG A 445 2.23 35.01 21.22
N ALA A 446 1.58 36.15 21.42
CA ALA A 446 0.15 36.21 21.71
C ALA A 446 -0.67 35.75 20.50
N GLU A 447 -0.24 36.18 19.30
CA GLU A 447 -0.87 35.81 18.04
C GLU A 447 -0.72 34.32 17.71
N PHE A 448 0.45 33.73 17.96
CA PHE A 448 0.69 32.29 17.80
C PHE A 448 -0.28 31.48 18.66
N ASN A 449 -0.32 31.75 19.97
CA ASN A 449 -1.20 31.02 20.90
C ASN A 449 -2.67 31.11 20.47
N ARG A 450 -3.11 32.31 20.08
CA ARG A 450 -4.47 32.54 19.56
C ARG A 450 -4.74 31.76 18.27
N LYS A 451 -3.80 31.74 17.32
CA LYS A 451 -3.96 31.05 16.04
C LYS A 451 -3.90 29.53 16.17
N MET A 452 -3.03 28.99 17.02
CA MET A 452 -2.93 27.54 17.22
C MET A 452 -4.19 27.00 17.90
N ALA A 453 -4.74 27.69 18.91
CA ALA A 453 -5.99 27.29 19.55
C ALA A 453 -7.19 27.13 18.57
N GLY A 454 -7.18 27.84 17.44
CA GLY A 454 -8.21 27.76 16.40
C GLY A 454 -7.82 26.98 15.14
N THR A 455 -6.63 26.36 15.09
CA THR A 455 -6.17 25.62 13.91
C THR A 455 -6.43 24.13 14.10
N ASP A 456 -7.33 23.53 13.32
CA ASP A 456 -7.67 22.12 13.51
C ASP A 456 -6.50 21.19 13.15
N GLY A 457 -6.36 20.13 13.95
CA GLY A 457 -5.26 19.19 13.91
C GLY A 457 -4.00 19.68 14.61
N THR A 458 -4.05 20.81 15.32
CA THR A 458 -2.98 21.18 16.26
C THR A 458 -3.29 20.66 17.65
N GLU A 459 -2.28 20.13 18.33
CA GLU A 459 -2.42 19.51 19.64
C GLU A 459 -1.32 20.00 20.60
N PRO A 460 -1.59 20.06 21.92
CA PRO A 460 -0.55 20.27 22.92
C PRO A 460 0.57 19.21 22.78
N PRO A 461 1.82 19.53 23.14
CA PRO A 461 2.22 20.72 23.86
C PRO A 461 2.63 21.90 22.96
N PHE A 462 2.76 21.71 21.65
CA PHE A 462 3.31 22.73 20.75
C PHE A 462 2.30 23.80 20.31
N THR A 463 1.06 23.73 20.80
CA THR A 463 0.09 24.84 20.70
C THR A 463 0.44 26.01 21.64
N ASP A 464 1.35 25.81 22.60
CA ASP A 464 1.95 26.85 23.44
C ASP A 464 3.26 27.38 22.83
N TYR A 465 3.33 28.70 22.68
CA TYR A 465 4.45 29.39 22.05
C TYR A 465 5.80 29.09 22.70
N ASP A 466 5.90 29.20 24.03
CA ASP A 466 7.16 28.99 24.73
C ASP A 466 7.65 27.56 24.56
N THR A 467 6.74 26.61 24.59
CA THR A 467 7.07 25.21 24.42
C THR A 467 7.50 24.89 22.98
N ALA A 468 6.79 25.42 21.98
CA ALA A 468 7.16 25.27 20.58
C ALA A 468 8.51 25.95 20.26
N LEU A 469 8.72 27.20 20.70
CA LEU A 469 9.96 27.94 20.47
C LEU A 469 11.15 27.26 21.15
N ARG A 470 11.02 26.84 22.42
CA ARG A 470 12.11 26.11 23.11
C ARG A 470 12.49 24.83 22.39
N LYS A 471 11.49 24.04 21.94
CA LYS A 471 11.74 22.79 21.21
C LYS A 471 12.44 23.05 19.88
N ALA A 472 11.98 24.02 19.11
CA ALA A 472 12.57 24.39 17.83
C ALA A 472 13.99 24.95 18.02
N ALA A 473 14.18 25.92 18.93
CA ALA A 473 15.48 26.54 19.20
C ALA A 473 16.53 25.51 19.63
N ALA A 474 16.17 24.61 20.55
CA ALA A 474 17.05 23.53 20.99
C ALA A 474 17.51 22.60 19.85
N ARG A 475 16.74 22.50 18.76
CA ARG A 475 17.08 21.69 17.60
C ARG A 475 17.84 22.45 16.51
N TYR A 476 17.52 23.72 16.29
CA TYR A 476 17.91 24.44 15.07
C TYR A 476 18.96 25.54 15.28
N ASP A 477 19.15 26.04 16.51
CA ASP A 477 20.03 27.19 16.77
C ASP A 477 21.50 26.93 16.40
N HIS A 478 22.00 25.71 16.62
CA HIS A 478 23.37 25.38 16.24
C HIS A 478 23.54 25.37 14.71
N ALA A 479 22.59 24.79 13.96
CA ALA A 479 22.60 24.85 12.49
C ALA A 479 22.51 26.29 11.96
N LEU A 480 21.74 27.18 12.62
CA LEU A 480 21.68 28.60 12.28
C LEU A 480 23.04 29.29 12.44
N GLN A 481 23.76 29.01 13.54
CA GLN A 481 25.11 29.54 13.76
C GLN A 481 26.10 29.06 12.70
N VAL A 482 26.05 27.77 12.35
CA VAL A 482 26.91 27.18 11.30
C VAL A 482 26.60 27.79 9.93
N ALA A 483 25.33 28.04 9.62
CA ALA A 483 24.92 28.61 8.34
C ALA A 483 25.56 29.98 8.06
N HIS A 484 25.80 30.80 9.10
CA HIS A 484 26.49 32.09 8.96
C HIS A 484 27.97 31.97 8.56
N ALA A 485 28.60 30.82 8.75
CA ALA A 485 29.99 30.58 8.37
C ALA A 485 30.15 30.07 6.92
N ILE A 486 29.04 29.83 6.20
CA ILE A 486 29.05 29.36 4.83
C ILE A 486 29.13 30.56 3.88
N GLU A 487 30.29 30.77 3.25
CA GLU A 487 30.55 31.91 2.35
C GLU A 487 29.96 31.71 0.94
N ASP A 488 30.04 30.49 0.38
CA ASP A 488 29.41 30.13 -0.90
C ASP A 488 28.47 28.92 -0.72
N PRO A 489 27.17 29.15 -0.53
CA PRO A 489 26.20 28.07 -0.34
C PRO A 489 25.77 27.38 -1.65
N PHE A 490 26.29 27.81 -2.81
CA PHE A 490 25.93 27.27 -4.12
C PHE A 490 27.10 26.61 -4.88
N GLU A 491 28.31 26.66 -4.33
CA GLU A 491 29.54 26.10 -4.92
C GLU A 491 29.41 24.60 -5.27
N ALA A 492 28.57 23.87 -4.53
CA ALA A 492 28.20 22.48 -4.80
C ALA A 492 27.00 22.36 -5.78
N LYS A 493 27.12 22.89 -6.99
CA LYS A 493 26.23 22.49 -8.09
C LYS A 493 26.85 21.29 -8.81
N ARG A 494 26.46 20.06 -8.45
CA ARG A 494 26.62 18.92 -9.38
C ARG A 494 25.32 18.14 -9.54
N PRO A 495 25.03 17.70 -10.77
CA PRO A 495 23.69 17.53 -11.28
C PRO A 495 23.17 16.12 -11.02
N LEU A 496 21.86 16.04 -10.78
CA LEU A 496 21.06 14.88 -11.15
C LEU A 496 21.21 14.65 -12.66
N GLY A 497 22.12 13.77 -13.03
CA GLY A 497 22.48 13.46 -14.41
C GLY A 497 23.57 12.40 -14.44
N GLY A 498 23.15 11.15 -14.31
CA GLY A 498 23.93 9.93 -14.52
C GLY A 498 22.98 8.78 -14.76
#